data_AF-A0A645GA78-F1
#
_entry.id   AF-A0A645GA78-F1
#
_cell.length_a   1.000
_cell.length_b   1.000
_cell.length_c   1.000
_cell.angle_alpha   90.00
_cell.angle_beta   90.00
_cell.angle_gamma   90.00
#
_symmetry.space_group_name_H-M   'P 1'
#
loop_
_entity.id
_entity.type
_entity.pdbx_description
1 polymer ?
#
loop_
_entity_poly.entity_id
_entity_poly.type
_entity_poly.pdbx_seq_one_letter_code
_entity_poly.pdbx_strand_id
1 'polypeptide(L)'
;MMNFKCKPTPVVTNDVRVYHSMPHSLTDAMRRPVMPELYVDITGVLDQKIAGLVCHVSQKHWLDLSQGKDAYVKDLVGKGEHFGRLSKHFRYAEGWVRHSHVGFCAPDFNPLLDALKAANAVYVDPEYEIRLQNGTL
;
A
#
# COMPACT_ATOMS: atom_id res chain seq x y z
N MET A 1 -17.06 28.71 -3.97
CA MET A 1 -16.16 28.28 -2.88
C MET A 1 -14.78 28.84 -3.19
N MET A 2 -14.17 29.63 -2.30
CA MET A 2 -12.80 30.12 -2.51
C MET A 2 -11.81 28.98 -2.21
N ASN A 3 -10.80 28.81 -3.05
CA ASN A 3 -9.69 27.92 -2.74
C ASN A 3 -9.00 28.38 -1.45
N PHE A 4 -8.51 27.42 -0.66
CA PHE A 4 -7.75 27.70 0.54
C PHE A 4 -6.50 28.53 0.18
N LYS A 5 -6.25 29.63 0.90
CA LYS A 5 -5.07 30.47 0.65
C LYS A 5 -3.81 29.69 1.05
N CYS A 6 -2.92 29.47 0.09
CA CYS A 6 -1.63 28.83 0.31
C CYS A 6 -0.48 29.69 -0.24
N LYS A 7 0.68 29.63 0.42
CA LYS A 7 1.92 30.21 -0.07
C LYS A 7 2.62 29.17 -0.96
N PRO A 8 2.84 29.42 -2.26
CA PRO A 8 3.48 28.44 -3.13
C PRO A 8 4.94 28.21 -2.71
N THR A 9 5.37 26.95 -2.77
CA THR A 9 6.78 26.54 -2.65
C THR A 9 7.37 26.34 -4.05
N PRO A 10 8.71 26.32 -4.20
CA PRO A 10 9.35 25.96 -5.46
C PRO A 10 8.85 24.62 -6.01
N VAL A 11 8.81 24.50 -7.33
CA VAL A 11 8.41 23.27 -8.01
C VAL A 11 9.42 22.17 -7.79
N VAL A 12 8.94 20.94 -7.66
CA VAL A 12 9.75 19.73 -7.63
C VAL A 12 10.06 19.34 -9.08
N THR A 13 11.34 19.14 -9.40
CA THR A 13 11.79 18.86 -10.78
C THR A 13 12.37 17.45 -10.96
N ASN A 14 12.56 16.69 -9.88
CA ASN A 14 12.99 15.31 -9.97
C ASN A 14 11.83 14.38 -10.36
N ASP A 15 12.18 13.22 -10.91
CA ASP A 15 11.23 12.14 -11.17
C ASP A 15 10.50 11.74 -9.88
N VAL A 16 9.19 11.52 -10.01
CA VAL A 16 8.30 11.11 -8.92
C VAL A 16 7.58 9.84 -9.32
N ARG A 17 7.55 8.85 -8.44
CA ARG A 17 6.69 7.67 -8.59
C ARG A 17 5.60 7.70 -7.52
N VAL A 18 4.34 7.59 -7.96
CA VAL A 18 3.18 7.45 -7.07
C VAL A 18 2.80 5.98 -6.98
N TYR A 19 2.50 5.53 -5.76
CA TYR A 19 2.01 4.18 -5.47
C TYR A 19 0.66 4.27 -4.76
N HIS A 20 -0.22 3.31 -5.06
CA HIS A 20 -1.48 3.11 -4.34
C HIS A 20 -1.32 1.94 -3.38
N SER A 21 -1.67 2.16 -2.11
CA SER A 21 -1.83 1.08 -1.14
C SER A 21 -3.08 0.26 -1.46
N MET A 22 -3.12 -0.98 -1.00
CA MET A 22 -4.31 -1.83 -1.20
C MET A 22 -5.55 -1.26 -0.52
N PRO A 23 -6.74 -1.38 -1.14
CA PRO A 23 -7.96 -0.87 -0.56
C PRO A 23 -8.31 -1.63 0.72
N HIS A 24 -8.94 -0.95 1.67
CA HIS A 24 -9.39 -1.58 2.92
C HIS A 24 -10.37 -2.74 2.67
N SER A 25 -11.15 -2.68 1.59
CA SER A 25 -12.08 -3.74 1.15
C SER A 25 -11.39 -4.95 0.50
N LEU A 26 -10.09 -4.87 0.21
CA LEU A 26 -9.32 -5.85 -0.60
C LEU A 26 -9.88 -6.09 -2.01
N THR A 27 -10.89 -5.33 -2.39
CA THR A 27 -11.67 -5.51 -3.61
C THR A 27 -12.01 -4.15 -4.23
N ASP A 28 -12.22 -4.15 -5.54
CA ASP A 28 -12.65 -2.96 -6.28
C ASP A 28 -14.15 -2.66 -6.07
N ALA A 29 -14.65 -1.62 -6.75
CA ALA A 29 -16.06 -1.23 -6.70
C ALA A 29 -17.03 -2.32 -7.21
N MET A 30 -16.52 -3.32 -7.93
CA MET A 30 -17.30 -4.44 -8.48
C MET A 30 -17.09 -5.74 -7.68
N ARG A 31 -16.44 -5.67 -6.51
CA ARG A 31 -16.10 -6.80 -5.62
C ARG A 31 -15.05 -7.75 -6.19
N ARG A 32 -14.28 -7.34 -7.19
CA ARG A 32 -13.17 -8.13 -7.72
C ARG A 32 -11.95 -7.96 -6.81
N PRO A 33 -11.20 -9.03 -6.48
CA PRO A 33 -9.97 -8.90 -5.71
C PRO A 33 -9.01 -7.91 -6.37
N VAL A 34 -8.40 -7.02 -5.58
CA VAL A 34 -7.34 -6.15 -6.08
C VAL A 34 -6.01 -6.84 -5.84
N MET A 35 -5.31 -7.17 -6.92
CA MET A 35 -4.00 -7.80 -6.87
C MET A 35 -2.90 -6.75 -6.74
N PRO A 36 -1.95 -6.87 -5.79
CA PRO A 36 -0.76 -6.05 -5.73
C PRO A 36 0.20 -6.32 -6.89
N GLU A 37 0.94 -5.29 -7.30
CA GLU A 37 2.10 -5.44 -8.18
C GLU A 37 3.35 -5.74 -7.36
N LEU A 38 3.58 -4.95 -6.30
CA LEU A 38 4.66 -5.13 -5.35
C LEU A 38 4.13 -5.58 -4.00
N TYR A 39 4.90 -6.45 -3.36
CA TYR A 39 4.69 -6.90 -1.99
C TYR A 39 5.92 -6.48 -1.19
N VAL A 40 5.71 -5.69 -0.14
CA VAL A 40 6.78 -5.23 0.76
C VAL A 40 6.70 -6.02 2.06
N ASP A 41 7.81 -6.63 2.47
CA ASP A 41 7.90 -7.36 3.74
C ASP A 41 7.78 -6.38 4.91
N ILE A 42 6.80 -6.62 5.78
CA ILE A 42 6.61 -5.84 7.01
C ILE A 42 6.83 -6.68 8.27
N THR A 43 7.30 -7.92 8.14
CA THR A 43 7.45 -8.86 9.26
C THR A 43 8.32 -8.28 10.38
N GLY A 44 9.42 -7.61 10.03
CA GLY A 44 10.33 -6.99 11.00
C GLY A 44 9.83 -5.69 11.64
N VAL A 45 8.75 -5.09 11.12
CA VAL A 45 8.24 -3.77 11.55
C VAL A 45 6.75 -3.79 11.92
N LEU A 46 6.11 -4.95 11.92
CA LEU A 46 4.68 -5.10 12.19
C LEU A 46 4.29 -4.53 13.56
N ASP A 47 5.11 -4.78 14.59
CA ASP A 47 4.86 -4.27 15.95
C ASP A 47 4.92 -2.74 16.01
N GLN A 48 5.85 -2.12 15.27
CA GLN A 48 5.94 -0.66 15.17
C GLN A 48 4.71 -0.08 14.46
N LYS A 49 4.23 -0.76 13.40
CA LYS A 49 3.02 -0.39 12.68
C LYS A 49 1.78 -0.47 13.58
N ILE A 50 1.65 -1.53 14.39
CA ILE A 50 0.58 -1.65 15.38
C ILE A 50 0.66 -0.53 16.41
N ALA A 51 1.85 -0.25 16.94
CA ALA A 51 2.05 0.82 17.92
C ALA A 51 1.61 2.19 17.35
N GLY A 52 1.99 2.49 16.10
CA GLY A 52 1.56 3.70 15.40
C GLY A 52 0.04 3.78 15.23
N LEU A 53 -0.61 2.68 14.83
CA LEU A 53 -2.07 2.63 14.67
C LEU A 53 -2.81 2.91 15.99
N VAL A 54 -2.29 2.40 17.11
CA VAL A 54 -2.92 2.58 18.43
C VAL A 54 -2.83 4.03 18.94
N CYS A 55 -1.91 4.85 18.42
CA CYS A 55 -1.83 6.27 18.77
C CYS A 55 -3.02 7.10 18.29
N HIS A 56 -3.82 6.62 17.33
CA HIS A 56 -4.98 7.34 16.79
C HIS A 56 -6.22 7.24 17.69
N VAL A 57 -6.12 7.75 18.93
CA VAL A 57 -7.13 7.57 20.00
C VAL A 57 -8.54 8.03 19.59
N SER A 58 -8.66 9.14 18.86
CA SER A 58 -9.97 9.66 18.42
C SER A 58 -10.65 8.77 17.38
N GLN A 59 -9.90 8.16 16.47
CA GLN A 59 -10.42 7.18 15.50
C GLN A 59 -10.67 5.83 16.16
N LYS A 60 -9.79 5.40 17.06
CA LYS A 60 -9.92 4.17 17.85
C LYS A 60 -11.22 4.13 18.64
N HIS A 61 -11.55 5.21 19.36
CA HIS A 61 -12.75 5.24 20.21
C HIS A 61 -14.03 5.03 19.41
N TRP A 62 -14.12 5.63 18.22
CA TRP A 62 -15.28 5.44 17.34
C TRP A 62 -15.35 4.02 16.77
N LEU A 63 -14.21 3.42 16.42
CA LEU A 63 -14.14 2.03 15.92
C LEU A 63 -14.45 1.01 17.02
N ASP A 64 -13.93 1.19 18.23
CA ASP A 64 -14.19 0.29 19.36
C ASP A 64 -15.69 0.26 19.71
N LEU A 65 -16.38 1.40 19.60
CA LEU A 65 -17.83 1.51 19.83
C LEU A 65 -18.67 0.89 18.70
N SER A 66 -18.20 0.95 17.46
CA SER A 66 -18.98 0.53 16.28
C SER A 66 -18.67 -0.88 15.76
N GLN A 67 -17.46 -1.39 16.02
CA GLN A 67 -16.94 -2.64 15.44
C GLN A 67 -16.34 -3.60 16.49
N GLY A 68 -16.32 -3.20 17.76
CA GLY A 68 -15.79 -3.99 18.88
C GLY A 68 -14.30 -3.77 19.12
N LYS A 69 -13.86 -4.11 20.34
CA LYS A 69 -12.51 -3.84 20.82
C LYS A 69 -11.43 -4.48 19.93
N ASP A 70 -10.47 -3.66 19.51
CA ASP A 70 -9.26 -4.07 18.76
C ASP A 70 -9.52 -4.70 17.38
N ALA A 71 -10.74 -4.56 16.83
CA ALA A 71 -11.09 -5.08 15.51
C ALA A 71 -10.18 -4.52 14.41
N TYR A 72 -9.80 -3.25 14.50
CA TYR A 72 -8.92 -2.54 13.57
C TYR A 72 -7.45 -3.03 13.62
N VAL A 73 -6.95 -3.45 14.79
CA VAL A 73 -5.61 -4.05 14.92
C VAL A 73 -5.59 -5.46 14.32
N LYS A 74 -6.62 -6.26 14.61
CA LYS A 74 -6.78 -7.60 14.02
C LYS A 74 -6.90 -7.52 12.49
N ASP A 75 -7.66 -6.55 11.99
CA ASP A 75 -7.76 -6.29 10.55
C ASP A 75 -6.41 -5.92 9.93
N LEU A 76 -5.63 -5.04 10.57
CA LEU A 76 -4.29 -4.68 10.11
C LEU A 76 -3.36 -5.91 10.00
N VAL A 77 -3.35 -6.76 11.04
CA VAL A 77 -2.51 -7.97 11.06
C VAL A 77 -3.00 -8.98 10.02
N GLY A 78 -4.32 -9.20 9.95
CA GLY A 78 -4.94 -10.12 8.99
C GLY A 78 -4.70 -9.71 7.54
N LYS A 79 -4.70 -8.41 7.24
CA LYS A 79 -4.32 -7.88 5.91
C LYS A 79 -2.84 -8.10 5.61
N GLY A 80 -1.98 -7.88 6.59
CA GLY A 80 -0.56 -8.21 6.47
C GLY A 80 -0.35 -9.68 6.11
N GLU A 81 -1.04 -10.59 6.82
CA GLU A 81 -0.97 -12.03 6.57
C GLU A 81 -1.57 -12.42 5.21
N HIS A 82 -2.69 -11.80 4.83
CA HIS A 82 -3.32 -12.03 3.54
C HIS A 82 -2.35 -11.76 2.39
N PHE A 83 -1.70 -10.60 2.37
CA PHE A 83 -0.75 -10.25 1.33
C PHE A 83 0.59 -10.99 1.47
N GLY A 84 1.01 -11.34 2.69
CA GLY A 84 2.14 -12.24 2.92
C GLY A 84 1.91 -13.58 2.21
N ARG A 85 0.78 -14.22 2.47
CA ARG A 85 0.40 -15.47 1.80
C ARG A 85 0.23 -15.31 0.29
N LEU A 86 -0.37 -14.22 -0.17
CA LEU A 86 -0.56 -13.96 -1.60
C LEU A 86 0.79 -13.78 -2.32
N SER A 87 1.77 -13.14 -1.67
CA SER A 87 3.12 -13.00 -2.20
C SER A 87 3.83 -14.34 -2.37
N LYS A 88 3.52 -15.34 -1.52
CA LYS A 88 4.28 -16.60 -1.39
C LYS A 88 5.75 -16.41 -0.94
N HIS A 89 6.14 -15.20 -0.57
CA HIS A 89 7.51 -14.84 -0.17
C HIS A 89 7.63 -14.40 1.29
N PHE A 90 6.61 -13.74 1.84
CA PHE A 90 6.67 -13.11 3.16
C PHE A 90 5.61 -13.64 4.11
N ARG A 91 5.88 -13.59 5.42
CA ARG A 91 4.88 -13.92 6.43
C ARG A 91 3.82 -12.82 6.54
N TYR A 92 4.27 -11.57 6.59
CA TYR A 92 3.41 -10.39 6.56
C TYR A 92 3.90 -9.43 5.47
N ALA A 93 3.01 -8.97 4.60
CA ALA A 93 3.35 -8.02 3.56
C ALA A 93 2.32 -6.90 3.40
N GLU A 94 2.75 -5.79 2.83
CA GLU A 94 1.86 -4.77 2.26
C GLU A 94 1.92 -4.79 0.75
N GLY A 95 0.74 -4.73 0.12
CA GLY A 95 0.62 -4.62 -1.32
C GLY A 95 0.67 -3.18 -1.81
N TRP A 96 1.34 -2.97 -2.94
CA TRP A 96 1.44 -1.69 -3.62
C TRP A 96 1.21 -1.86 -5.13
N VAL A 97 0.57 -0.87 -5.75
CA VAL A 97 0.38 -0.78 -7.20
C VAL A 97 0.97 0.52 -7.69
N ARG A 98 1.81 0.48 -8.73
CA ARG A 98 2.30 1.73 -9.34
C ARG A 98 1.16 2.45 -10.02
N HIS A 99 1.09 3.77 -9.78
CA HIS A 99 0.25 4.64 -10.58
C HIS A 99 0.86 4.86 -11.96
N SER A 100 0.05 5.39 -12.89
CA SER A 100 0.54 5.84 -14.19
C SER A 100 1.73 6.79 -14.04
N HIS A 101 2.81 6.45 -14.72
CA HIS A 101 4.03 7.27 -14.82
C HIS A 101 3.86 8.57 -15.62
N VAL A 102 2.81 8.70 -16.45
CA VAL A 102 2.68 9.78 -17.43
C VAL A 102 2.64 11.13 -16.71
N GLY A 103 3.60 12.00 -17.01
CA GLY A 103 3.74 13.31 -16.38
C GLY A 103 4.49 13.32 -15.04
N PHE A 104 5.00 12.17 -14.58
CA PHE A 104 5.71 12.07 -13.30
C PHE A 104 7.15 11.51 -13.40
N CYS A 105 7.39 10.47 -14.22
CA CYS A 105 8.69 9.81 -14.36
C CYS A 105 8.76 8.86 -15.58
N ALA A 106 9.93 8.25 -15.82
CA ALA A 106 10.10 7.17 -16.79
C ALA A 106 9.35 5.87 -16.39
N PRO A 107 8.96 5.00 -17.35
CA PRO A 107 8.13 3.83 -17.08
C PRO A 107 8.73 2.84 -16.07
N ASP A 108 10.04 2.65 -16.13
CA ASP A 108 10.84 1.74 -15.32
C ASP A 108 11.31 2.34 -13.98
N PHE A 109 11.10 3.64 -13.75
CA PHE A 109 11.48 4.29 -12.50
C PHE A 109 10.72 3.71 -11.29
N ASN A 110 11.39 2.91 -10.47
CA ASN A 110 10.78 2.16 -9.36
C ASN A 110 11.60 2.31 -8.05
N PRO A 111 11.55 3.50 -7.41
CA PRO A 111 12.35 3.80 -6.23
C PRO A 111 12.03 2.90 -5.02
N LEU A 112 10.80 2.39 -4.90
CA LEU A 112 10.43 1.46 -3.82
C LEU A 112 11.18 0.13 -3.95
N LEU A 113 11.25 -0.42 -5.17
CA LEU A 113 12.03 -1.63 -5.45
C LEU A 113 13.52 -1.37 -5.16
N ASP A 114 14.05 -0.26 -5.66
CA ASP A 114 15.47 0.08 -5.50
C ASP A 114 15.89 0.23 -4.04
N ALA A 115 15.03 0.82 -3.21
CA ALA A 115 15.29 1.02 -1.79
C ALA A 115 15.29 -0.29 -0.98
N LEU A 116 14.48 -1.28 -1.38
CA LEU A 116 14.20 -2.47 -0.57
C LEU A 116 14.85 -3.76 -1.08
N LYS A 117 15.29 -3.80 -2.36
CA LYS A 117 15.87 -5.00 -2.97
C LYS A 117 17.12 -5.51 -2.24
N ALA A 118 17.96 -4.62 -1.72
CA ALA A 118 19.19 -5.00 -1.01
C ALA A 118 18.91 -5.77 0.29
N ALA A 119 17.78 -5.50 0.93
CA ALA A 119 17.32 -6.19 2.14
C ALA A 119 16.44 -7.41 1.82
N ASN A 120 16.22 -7.73 0.54
CA ASN A 120 15.26 -8.76 0.10
C ASN A 120 13.83 -8.52 0.64
N ALA A 121 13.48 -7.26 0.94
CA ALA A 121 12.22 -6.87 1.60
C ALA A 121 11.12 -6.47 0.60
N VAL A 122 11.27 -6.84 -0.67
CA VAL A 122 10.29 -6.54 -1.71
C VAL A 122 10.26 -7.67 -2.74
N TYR A 123 9.05 -8.02 -3.16
CA TYR A 123 8.78 -8.94 -4.25
C TYR A 123 7.90 -8.25 -5.29
N VAL A 124 8.27 -8.36 -6.56
CA VAL A 124 7.47 -7.85 -7.69
C VAL A 124 6.84 -9.05 -8.38
N ASP A 125 5.53 -9.03 -8.56
CA ASP A 125 4.84 -10.09 -9.27
C ASP A 125 5.18 -10.00 -10.78
N PRO A 126 5.88 -11.01 -11.34
CA PRO A 126 6.37 -10.95 -12.72
C PRO A 126 5.23 -11.01 -13.76
N GLU A 127 4.04 -11.46 -13.36
CA GLU A 127 2.88 -11.58 -14.23
C GLU A 127 1.93 -10.38 -14.13
N TYR A 128 2.20 -9.42 -13.23
CA TYR A 128 1.30 -8.29 -13.01
C TYR A 128 1.04 -7.48 -14.29
N GLU A 129 2.12 -7.07 -14.97
CA GLU A 129 2.03 -6.29 -16.20
C GLU A 129 1.32 -7.04 -17.33
N ILE A 130 1.53 -8.37 -17.42
CA ILE A 130 0.85 -9.21 -18.40
C ILE A 130 -0.66 -9.20 -18.14
N ARG A 131 -1.08 -9.37 -16.88
CA ARG A 131 -2.50 -9.33 -16.51
C ARG A 131 -3.10 -7.94 -16.71
N LEU A 132 -2.36 -6.88 -16.41
CA LEU A 132 -2.78 -5.50 -16.64
C LEU A 132 -3.07 -5.24 -18.12
N GLN A 133 -2.14 -5.63 -19.01
CA GLN A 133 -2.26 -5.44 -20.45
C GLN A 133 -3.40 -6.27 -21.07
N ASN A 134 -3.62 -7.48 -20.54
CA ASN A 134 -4.69 -8.37 -21.01
C ASN A 134 -6.06 -8.07 -20.39
N GLY A 135 -6.14 -7.14 -19.44
CA GLY A 135 -7.38 -6.81 -18.73
C GLY A 135 -7.88 -7.94 -17.82
N THR A 136 -6.97 -8.76 -17.30
CA THR A 136 -7.26 -9.93 -16.45
C THR A 136 -6.79 -9.75 -15.00
N LEU A 137 -6.70 -8.50 -14.54
CA LEU A 137 -6.50 -8.18 -13.12
C LEU A 137 -7.79 -8.37 -12.31
#